data_AF-A0A7C7MJM9-F1
#
_entry.id   AF-A0A7C7MJM9-F1
#
_cell.length_a   1.000
_cell.length_b   1.000
_cell.length_c   1.000
_cell.angle_alpha   90.00
_cell.angle_beta   90.00
_cell.angle_gamma   90.00
#
_symmetry.space_group_name_H-M   'P 1'
#
loop_
_entity.id
_entity.type
_entity.pdbx_description
1 polymer ?
#
loop_
_entity_poly.entity_id
_entity_poly.type
_entity_poly.pdbx_seq_one_letter_code
_entity_poly.pdbx_strand_id
1 'polypeptide(L)'
;NIFIENGNLVLQALYQPGYTGTDYQGNGYTTDYTSGRLNTAGKAEWSYGRFEIRAKLPEGVGSWPAIWMLGSSISSIGWPACGEIDIMEHVGFDEGNIHASIHTTAYNHILGTQKTAHINVPTATDSFHVYTLEWTANYMYFMVDDQPLHFVYNDSENDVDKWPFDQSAYLILNLAVGGDWGGAQGVDNSSFPMSMLVDYVRIYESTEYSNSANVTFQVNMEEQLTQVTGVYISGGTIGSGFPGGIAMEDPEIDKIWSVTLSFPKDSVHTYKFRNGYFPETWSGGWEEVPNECGVDEYNNRQFIVPEADTVLSPVCFSRCIDCD
;
A
#
# COMPACT_ATOMS: atom_id res chain seq x y z
N ASN A 1 11.96 -27.06 -3.26
CA ASN A 1 11.25 -25.84 -3.70
C ASN A 1 11.98 -24.54 -3.37
N ILE A 2 12.95 -24.50 -2.44
CA ILE A 2 13.69 -23.27 -2.11
C ILE A 2 15.19 -23.56 -2.22
N PHE A 3 15.92 -22.78 -3.00
CA PHE A 3 17.37 -22.93 -3.18
C PHE A 3 18.01 -21.62 -3.67
N ILE A 4 19.35 -21.55 -3.64
CA ILE A 4 20.10 -20.45 -4.24
C ILE A 4 20.67 -20.91 -5.58
N GLU A 5 20.48 -20.12 -6.63
CA GLU A 5 21.03 -20.39 -7.96
C GLU A 5 21.42 -19.07 -8.65
N ASN A 6 22.64 -19.03 -9.20
CA ASN A 6 23.16 -17.87 -9.94
C ASN A 6 23.02 -16.53 -9.19
N GLY A 7 23.21 -16.54 -7.87
CA GLY A 7 23.11 -15.36 -7.01
C GLY A 7 21.69 -15.01 -6.54
N ASN A 8 20.66 -15.72 -7.00
CA ASN A 8 19.27 -15.47 -6.62
C ASN A 8 18.77 -16.52 -5.62
N LEU A 9 17.91 -16.10 -4.71
CA LEU A 9 16.97 -16.98 -4.04
C LEU A 9 15.86 -17.39 -5.03
N VAL A 10 15.62 -18.69 -5.15
CA VAL A 10 14.61 -19.26 -6.03
C VAL A 10 13.51 -19.91 -5.20
N LEU A 11 12.28 -19.44 -5.35
CA LEU A 11 11.07 -20.11 -4.87
C LEU A 11 10.38 -20.77 -6.06
N GLN A 12 10.53 -22.10 -6.15
CA GLN A 12 10.05 -22.88 -7.28
C GLN A 12 8.82 -23.70 -6.89
N ALA A 13 7.73 -23.47 -7.62
CA ALA A 13 6.54 -24.28 -7.60
C ALA A 13 6.67 -25.46 -8.59
N LEU A 14 6.23 -26.64 -8.16
CA LEU A 14 6.26 -27.88 -8.94
C LEU A 14 4.86 -28.51 -9.00
N TYR A 15 4.51 -29.05 -10.17
CA TYR A 15 3.37 -29.94 -10.32
C TYR A 15 3.83 -31.38 -10.05
N GLN A 16 3.32 -31.97 -8.97
CA GLN A 16 3.65 -33.30 -8.48
C GLN A 16 2.35 -34.01 -8.06
N PRO A 17 1.57 -34.55 -9.02
CA PRO A 17 0.29 -35.19 -8.74
C PRO A 17 0.36 -36.24 -7.63
N GLY A 18 -0.53 -36.14 -6.66
CA GLY A 18 -0.61 -37.08 -5.54
C GLY A 18 0.60 -37.04 -4.60
N TYR A 19 1.34 -35.93 -4.54
CA TYR A 19 2.36 -35.72 -3.52
C TYR A 19 1.74 -35.83 -2.13
N THR A 20 2.40 -36.59 -1.25
CA THR A 20 1.99 -36.72 0.16
C THR A 20 3.02 -36.10 1.08
N GLY A 21 2.55 -35.45 2.14
CA GLY A 21 3.40 -34.79 3.12
C GLY A 21 2.80 -34.81 4.52
N THR A 22 3.48 -34.15 5.45
CA THR A 22 3.02 -33.97 6.83
C THR A 22 3.16 -32.49 7.20
N ASP A 23 2.10 -31.89 7.73
CA ASP A 23 2.10 -30.50 8.15
C ASP A 23 2.86 -30.30 9.48
N TYR A 24 2.97 -29.05 9.94
CA TYR A 24 3.67 -28.71 11.17
C TYR A 24 2.99 -29.23 12.45
N GLN A 25 1.73 -29.67 12.36
CA GLN A 25 0.97 -30.28 13.45
C GLN A 25 1.07 -31.81 13.44
N GLY A 26 1.70 -32.39 12.41
CA GLY A 26 1.83 -33.84 12.25
C GLY A 26 0.71 -34.49 11.44
N ASN A 27 -0.20 -33.72 10.83
CA ASN A 27 -1.26 -34.26 10.00
C ASN A 27 -0.76 -34.58 8.60
N GLY A 28 -1.10 -35.77 8.09
CA GLY A 28 -0.84 -36.13 6.70
C GLY A 28 -1.73 -35.36 5.73
N TYR A 29 -1.19 -34.93 4.59
CA TYR A 29 -1.94 -34.30 3.52
C TYR A 29 -1.52 -34.84 2.15
N THR A 30 -2.41 -34.69 1.16
CA THR A 30 -2.17 -34.97 -0.26
C THR A 30 -2.42 -33.71 -1.06
N THR A 31 -1.53 -33.40 -2.00
CA THR A 31 -1.62 -32.23 -2.90
C THR A 31 -1.02 -32.59 -4.26
N ASP A 32 -1.41 -31.85 -5.30
CA ASP A 32 -0.80 -31.97 -6.62
C ASP A 32 0.33 -30.96 -6.83
N TYR A 33 0.55 -30.04 -5.88
CA TYR A 33 1.51 -28.95 -6.01
C TYR A 33 2.39 -28.81 -4.78
N THR A 34 3.68 -28.55 -4.99
CA THR A 34 4.61 -28.14 -3.94
C THR A 34 5.24 -26.80 -4.29
N SER A 35 5.57 -25.98 -3.29
CA SER A 35 6.17 -24.65 -3.51
C SER A 35 7.00 -24.21 -2.30
N GLY A 36 7.47 -22.96 -2.31
CA GLY A 36 8.22 -22.33 -1.24
C GLY A 36 7.44 -21.21 -0.55
N ARG A 37 7.51 -21.20 0.79
CA ARG A 37 7.20 -20.05 1.65
C ARG A 37 8.29 -19.96 2.70
N LEU A 38 8.94 -18.80 2.83
CA LEU A 38 9.89 -18.51 3.90
C LEU A 38 9.50 -17.22 4.61
N ASN A 39 9.93 -17.10 5.86
CA ASN A 39 9.71 -15.90 6.66
C ASN A 39 10.87 -15.64 7.64
N THR A 40 10.90 -14.42 8.17
CA THR A 40 11.91 -13.99 9.15
C THR A 40 11.40 -14.01 10.60
N ALA A 41 10.22 -14.58 10.89
CA ALA A 41 9.64 -14.59 12.23
C ALA A 41 10.60 -15.20 13.27
N GLY A 42 10.79 -14.51 14.40
CA GLY A 42 11.73 -14.93 15.45
C GLY A 42 13.20 -14.87 15.06
N LYS A 43 13.54 -14.28 13.90
CA LYS A 43 14.93 -14.09 13.42
C LYS A 43 15.24 -12.62 13.14
N ALA A 44 14.37 -11.94 12.42
CA ALA A 44 14.48 -10.52 12.10
C ALA A 44 13.08 -9.93 11.90
N GLU A 45 12.84 -8.83 12.59
CA GLU A 45 11.56 -8.15 12.69
C GLU A 45 11.85 -6.65 12.73
N TRP A 46 11.01 -5.85 12.09
CA TRP A 46 11.24 -4.41 11.93
C TRP A 46 9.98 -3.64 12.29
N SER A 47 10.20 -2.44 12.81
CA SER A 47 9.20 -1.39 12.89
C SER A 47 9.76 -0.19 12.14
N TYR A 48 9.10 0.20 11.04
CA TYR A 48 9.54 1.25 10.12
C TYR A 48 10.81 0.90 9.32
N GLY A 49 11.07 1.68 8.27
CA GLY A 49 12.24 1.56 7.41
C GLY A 49 11.89 1.58 5.92
N ARG A 50 12.91 1.50 5.07
CA ARG A 50 12.77 1.28 3.62
C ARG A 50 13.13 -0.17 3.30
N PHE A 51 12.23 -0.85 2.61
CA PHE A 51 12.38 -2.24 2.18
C PHE A 51 12.47 -2.24 0.66
N GLU A 52 13.56 -2.76 0.11
CA GLU A 52 13.75 -2.93 -1.33
C GLU A 52 13.94 -4.41 -1.62
N ILE A 53 13.01 -4.99 -2.38
CA ILE A 53 13.06 -6.39 -2.78
C ILE A 53 13.17 -6.43 -4.30
N ARG A 54 14.33 -6.84 -4.81
CA ARG A 54 14.54 -7.00 -6.25
C ARG A 54 14.17 -8.42 -6.66
N ALA A 55 13.06 -8.55 -7.38
CA ALA A 55 12.52 -9.86 -7.75
C ALA A 55 12.03 -9.89 -9.21
N LYS A 56 12.03 -11.09 -9.79
CA LYS A 56 11.34 -11.41 -11.04
C LYS A 56 10.25 -12.43 -10.74
N LEU A 57 9.03 -12.14 -11.19
CA LEU A 57 7.85 -12.95 -10.89
C LEU A 57 7.71 -14.11 -11.89
N PRO A 58 7.03 -15.20 -11.50
CA PRO A 58 6.68 -16.27 -12.44
C PRO A 58 5.55 -15.86 -13.38
N GLU A 59 5.60 -16.38 -14.60
CA GLU A 59 4.42 -16.50 -15.46
C GLU A 59 3.56 -17.70 -15.04
N GLY A 60 2.34 -17.75 -15.57
CA GLY A 60 1.50 -18.96 -15.57
C GLY A 60 0.23 -18.81 -14.74
N VAL A 61 -0.91 -19.08 -15.37
CA VAL A 61 -2.23 -19.09 -14.73
C VAL A 61 -2.22 -20.07 -13.54
N GLY A 62 -2.64 -19.58 -12.37
CA GLY A 62 -2.55 -20.33 -11.13
C GLY A 62 -1.39 -19.90 -10.23
N SER A 63 -0.41 -19.12 -10.70
CA SER A 63 0.62 -18.55 -9.84
C SER A 63 0.08 -17.39 -9.00
N TRP A 64 0.57 -17.30 -7.76
CA TRP A 64 0.35 -16.16 -6.86
C TRP A 64 1.62 -15.90 -6.03
N PRO A 65 2.64 -15.25 -6.61
CA PRO A 65 3.80 -14.75 -5.88
C PRO A 65 3.41 -13.60 -4.93
N ALA A 66 4.05 -13.55 -3.76
CA ALA A 66 3.84 -12.47 -2.79
C ALA A 66 5.13 -12.09 -2.06
N ILE A 67 5.31 -10.78 -1.87
CA ILE A 67 6.28 -10.13 -0.98
C ILE A 67 5.46 -9.33 0.03
N TRP A 68 5.43 -9.78 1.28
CA TRP A 68 4.51 -9.24 2.26
C TRP A 68 5.09 -9.32 3.66
N MET A 69 4.50 -8.61 4.60
CA MET A 69 4.90 -8.57 6.00
C MET A 69 3.71 -8.85 6.90
N LEU A 70 3.97 -9.48 8.03
CA LEU A 70 2.93 -9.83 9.00
C LEU A 70 3.36 -9.42 10.40
N GLY A 71 2.42 -8.85 11.16
CA GLY A 71 2.69 -8.43 12.53
C GLY A 71 3.14 -9.60 13.41
N SER A 72 4.23 -9.38 14.14
CA SER A 72 4.86 -10.42 14.98
C SER A 72 3.97 -10.85 16.15
N SER A 73 2.93 -10.06 16.45
CA SER A 73 1.89 -10.33 17.44
C SER A 73 0.81 -11.32 16.96
N ILE A 74 0.91 -11.88 15.75
CA ILE A 74 -0.11 -12.81 15.19
C ILE A 74 -0.46 -13.97 16.14
N SER A 75 0.52 -14.55 16.85
CA SER A 75 0.26 -15.66 17.77
C SER A 75 -0.50 -15.24 19.04
N SER A 76 -0.49 -13.95 19.38
CA SER A 76 -1.15 -13.41 20.57
C SER A 76 -2.50 -12.75 20.30
N ILE A 77 -2.63 -12.03 19.19
CA ILE A 77 -3.86 -11.25 18.88
C ILE A 77 -4.56 -11.70 17.60
N GLY A 78 -3.92 -12.55 16.79
CA GLY A 78 -4.50 -13.08 15.56
C GLY A 78 -4.52 -12.08 14.40
N TRP A 79 -4.92 -12.59 13.24
CA TRP A 79 -5.21 -11.80 12.05
C TRP A 79 -6.69 -11.39 12.02
N PRO A 80 -7.07 -10.20 11.53
CA PRO A 80 -6.21 -9.15 10.94
C PRO A 80 -5.65 -8.15 11.97
N ALA A 81 -5.93 -8.33 13.27
CA ALA A 81 -5.53 -7.38 14.33
C ALA A 81 -4.01 -7.19 14.44
N CYS A 82 -3.21 -8.20 14.07
CA CYS A 82 -1.74 -8.08 14.01
C CYS A 82 -1.22 -7.16 12.90
N GLY A 83 -2.04 -6.84 11.90
CA GLY A 83 -1.59 -6.08 10.74
C GLY A 83 -0.87 -6.95 9.70
N GLU A 84 -1.14 -6.67 8.43
CA GLU A 84 -0.47 -7.24 7.27
C GLU A 84 -0.19 -6.13 6.26
N ILE A 85 1.00 -6.18 5.64
CA ILE A 85 1.47 -5.22 4.65
C ILE A 85 1.91 -6.00 3.42
N ASP A 86 1.13 -5.91 2.36
CA ASP A 86 1.42 -6.55 1.08
C ASP A 86 2.17 -5.57 0.20
N ILE A 87 3.50 -5.74 0.12
CA ILE A 87 4.38 -4.87 -0.67
C ILE A 87 4.16 -5.15 -2.16
N MET A 88 3.96 -6.42 -2.50
CA MET A 88 3.73 -6.89 -3.86
C MET A 88 2.92 -8.18 -3.81
N GLU A 89 1.77 -8.17 -4.45
CA GLU A 89 1.07 -9.37 -4.91
C GLU A 89 0.84 -9.31 -6.42
N HIS A 90 0.84 -10.48 -7.05
CA HIS A 90 0.57 -10.65 -8.46
C HIS A 90 -0.10 -12.02 -8.68
N VAL A 91 -0.95 -12.13 -9.70
CA VAL A 91 -1.59 -13.40 -10.09
C VAL A 91 -1.39 -13.67 -11.57
N GLY A 92 -1.06 -14.90 -11.93
CA GLY A 92 -0.65 -15.23 -13.30
C GLY A 92 -1.75 -15.15 -14.36
N PHE A 93 -3.02 -14.97 -13.99
CA PHE A 93 -4.09 -14.69 -14.95
C PHE A 93 -4.27 -13.19 -15.25
N ASP A 94 -3.69 -12.31 -14.43
CA ASP A 94 -3.71 -10.84 -14.58
C ASP A 94 -2.26 -10.34 -14.67
N GLU A 95 -1.59 -10.74 -15.74
CA GLU A 95 -0.16 -10.56 -15.90
C GLU A 95 0.27 -9.08 -15.88
N GLY A 96 1.33 -8.80 -15.14
CA GLY A 96 1.86 -7.45 -14.97
C GLY A 96 1.05 -6.53 -14.05
N ASN A 97 -0.14 -6.92 -13.59
CA ASN A 97 -0.90 -6.10 -12.65
C ASN A 97 -0.40 -6.33 -11.21
N ILE A 98 0.37 -5.38 -10.68
CA ILE A 98 0.98 -5.49 -9.35
C ILE A 98 0.10 -4.80 -8.33
N HIS A 99 -0.22 -5.51 -7.24
CA HIS A 99 -1.03 -5.01 -6.14
C HIS A 99 -0.17 -4.71 -4.92
N ALA A 100 -0.53 -3.64 -4.21
CA ALA A 100 -0.08 -3.40 -2.84
C ALA A 100 -1.30 -3.14 -1.96
N SER A 101 -1.30 -3.73 -0.77
CA SER A 101 -2.43 -3.71 0.15
C SER A 101 -1.97 -3.59 1.59
N ILE A 102 -2.86 -3.09 2.45
CA ILE A 102 -2.74 -3.29 3.90
C ILE A 102 -3.99 -3.96 4.44
N HIS A 103 -3.80 -4.82 5.44
CA HIS A 103 -4.90 -5.46 6.16
C HIS A 103 -4.84 -5.20 7.68
N THR A 104 -5.97 -4.75 8.23
CA THR A 104 -6.19 -4.46 9.65
C THR A 104 -7.61 -4.87 10.08
N THR A 105 -7.95 -4.72 11.36
CA THR A 105 -9.33 -4.93 11.83
C THR A 105 -10.34 -4.08 11.05
N ALA A 106 -10.04 -2.80 10.84
CA ALA A 106 -10.91 -1.88 10.10
C ALA A 106 -10.83 -2.06 8.58
N TYR A 107 -9.66 -2.42 8.05
CA TYR A 107 -9.38 -2.44 6.62
C TYR A 107 -8.97 -3.84 6.16
N ASN A 108 -9.88 -4.71 5.74
CA ASN A 108 -9.49 -6.05 5.28
C ASN A 108 -10.38 -6.61 4.16
N HIS A 109 -9.83 -7.59 3.43
CA HIS A 109 -10.45 -8.15 2.24
C HIS A 109 -11.73 -8.94 2.53
N ILE A 110 -11.89 -9.48 3.75
CA ILE A 110 -13.14 -10.18 4.14
C ILE A 110 -14.32 -9.20 4.18
N LEU A 111 -14.07 -7.95 4.59
CA LEU A 111 -15.06 -6.88 4.64
C LEU A 111 -15.11 -6.04 3.34
N GLY A 112 -14.14 -6.20 2.44
CA GLY A 112 -13.99 -5.36 1.25
C GLY A 112 -13.53 -3.93 1.58
N THR A 113 -12.89 -3.74 2.74
CA THR A 113 -12.45 -2.43 3.25
C THR A 113 -10.93 -2.27 3.27
N GLN A 114 -10.18 -3.18 2.66
CA GLN A 114 -8.73 -3.06 2.55
C GLN A 114 -8.33 -1.78 1.80
N LYS A 115 -7.26 -1.11 2.25
CA LYS A 115 -6.61 -0.06 1.45
C LYS A 115 -5.69 -0.78 0.46
N THR A 116 -6.00 -0.65 -0.82
CA THR A 116 -5.32 -1.35 -1.91
C THR A 116 -5.23 -0.46 -3.14
N ALA A 117 -4.14 -0.61 -3.89
CA ALA A 117 -3.97 -0.03 -5.22
C ALA A 117 -3.20 -0.99 -6.11
N HIS A 118 -3.21 -0.72 -7.41
CA HIS A 118 -2.49 -1.51 -8.40
C HIS A 118 -1.83 -0.64 -9.45
N ILE A 119 -0.76 -1.15 -10.06
CA ILE A 119 -0.07 -0.56 -11.19
C ILE A 119 0.24 -1.64 -12.22
N ASN A 120 0.13 -1.28 -13.50
CA ASN A 120 0.51 -2.18 -14.58
C ASN A 120 2.02 -2.07 -14.85
N VAL A 121 2.73 -3.19 -14.68
CA VAL A 121 4.14 -3.39 -14.97
C VAL A 121 4.25 -4.58 -15.95
N PRO A 122 4.13 -4.34 -17.27
CA PRO A 122 4.08 -5.42 -18.26
C PRO A 122 5.25 -6.39 -18.23
N THR A 123 6.40 -5.96 -17.72
CA THR A 123 7.65 -6.74 -17.70
C THR A 123 7.90 -7.46 -16.37
N ALA A 124 6.93 -7.49 -15.46
CA ALA A 124 7.06 -8.08 -14.12
C ALA A 124 7.54 -9.55 -14.10
N THR A 125 7.19 -10.27 -15.15
CA THR A 125 7.51 -11.69 -15.38
C THR A 125 8.77 -11.90 -16.25
N ASP A 126 9.08 -10.92 -17.11
CA ASP A 126 10.24 -10.93 -18.02
C ASP A 126 11.54 -10.48 -17.37
N SER A 127 11.47 -9.48 -16.48
CA SER A 127 12.63 -8.81 -15.89
C SER A 127 12.53 -8.64 -14.38
N PHE A 128 13.69 -8.41 -13.75
CA PHE A 128 13.71 -8.05 -12.34
C PHE A 128 13.24 -6.61 -12.16
N HIS A 129 12.36 -6.42 -11.18
CA HIS A 129 11.89 -5.13 -10.71
C HIS A 129 12.23 -4.96 -9.23
N VAL A 130 12.32 -3.71 -8.77
CA VAL A 130 12.49 -3.40 -7.35
C VAL A 130 11.13 -3.02 -6.78
N TYR A 131 10.62 -3.86 -5.89
CA TYR A 131 9.41 -3.61 -5.12
C TYR A 131 9.80 -2.95 -3.80
N THR A 132 9.25 -1.77 -3.55
CA THR A 132 9.68 -0.92 -2.44
C THR A 132 8.54 -0.59 -1.50
N LEU A 133 8.80 -0.67 -0.20
CA LEU A 133 8.00 -0.07 0.86
C LEU A 133 8.85 0.93 1.63
N GLU A 134 8.42 2.19 1.69
CA GLU A 134 8.84 3.12 2.73
C GLU A 134 7.78 3.17 3.81
N TRP A 135 8.13 2.72 5.02
CA TRP A 135 7.22 2.64 6.16
C TRP A 135 7.73 3.55 7.28
N THR A 136 6.89 4.51 7.68
CA THR A 136 7.16 5.43 8.77
C THR A 136 6.00 5.41 9.77
N ALA A 137 6.12 6.14 10.87
CA ALA A 137 5.01 6.35 11.81
C ALA A 137 3.83 7.12 11.18
N ASN A 138 4.08 7.90 10.11
CA ASN A 138 3.10 8.80 9.51
C ASN A 138 2.46 8.23 8.24
N TYR A 139 3.17 7.37 7.51
CA TYR A 139 2.69 6.85 6.23
C TYR A 139 3.37 5.55 5.83
N MET A 140 2.76 4.89 4.84
CA MET A 140 3.39 3.87 4.00
C MET A 140 3.36 4.31 2.55
N TYR A 141 4.48 4.14 1.85
CA TYR A 141 4.61 4.47 0.44
C TYR A 141 5.19 3.29 -0.33
N PHE A 142 4.41 2.79 -1.28
CA PHE A 142 4.70 1.60 -2.06
C PHE A 142 5.07 2.00 -3.48
N MET A 143 6.11 1.38 -4.03
CA MET A 143 6.60 1.67 -5.38
C MET A 143 7.05 0.40 -6.11
N VAL A 144 7.08 0.48 -7.44
CA VAL A 144 7.80 -0.46 -8.31
C VAL A 144 8.76 0.34 -9.19
N ASP A 145 10.07 0.05 -9.13
CA ASP A 145 11.13 0.79 -9.83
C ASP A 145 11.05 2.32 -9.61
N ASP A 146 10.88 2.71 -8.34
CA ASP A 146 10.70 4.11 -7.90
C ASP A 146 9.46 4.81 -8.52
N GLN A 147 8.58 4.08 -9.20
CA GLN A 147 7.28 4.60 -9.63
C GLN A 147 6.22 4.39 -8.52
N PRO A 148 5.44 5.42 -8.17
CA PRO A 148 4.41 5.32 -7.15
C PRO A 148 3.36 4.25 -7.48
N LEU A 149 3.09 3.35 -6.55
CA LEU A 149 2.01 2.36 -6.61
C LEU A 149 0.89 2.71 -5.62
N HIS A 150 1.22 2.90 -4.35
CA HIS A 150 0.23 3.19 -3.32
C HIS A 150 0.81 4.13 -2.25
N PHE A 151 -0.03 5.01 -1.72
CA PHE A 151 0.30 5.84 -0.57
C PHE A 151 -0.82 5.68 0.46
N VAL A 152 -0.44 5.41 1.70
CA VAL A 152 -1.37 5.28 2.82
C VAL A 152 -0.89 6.17 3.95
N TYR A 153 -1.68 7.20 4.26
CA TYR A 153 -1.41 8.05 5.41
C TYR A 153 -1.94 7.41 6.70
N ASN A 154 -1.23 7.59 7.81
CA ASN A 154 -1.69 7.24 9.14
C ASN A 154 -2.65 8.31 9.67
N ASP A 155 -3.92 8.15 9.32
CA ASP A 155 -5.05 8.97 9.77
C ASP A 155 -5.83 8.32 10.92
N SER A 156 -5.19 7.39 11.64
CA SER A 156 -5.85 6.55 12.65
C SER A 156 -6.19 7.28 13.95
N GLU A 157 -5.53 8.41 14.24
CA GLU A 157 -5.62 9.08 15.54
C GLU A 157 -5.29 8.15 16.74
N ASN A 158 -4.35 7.22 16.54
CA ASN A 158 -3.96 6.15 17.48
C ASN A 158 -4.99 5.01 17.62
N ASP A 159 -5.94 4.90 16.70
CA ASP A 159 -6.83 3.74 16.60
C ASP A 159 -6.08 2.52 16.04
N VAL A 160 -5.77 1.57 16.91
CA VAL A 160 -5.04 0.34 16.58
C VAL A 160 -5.80 -0.55 15.58
N ASP A 161 -7.14 -0.46 15.53
CA ASP A 161 -7.92 -1.22 14.55
C ASP A 161 -7.71 -0.71 13.12
N LYS A 162 -7.31 0.57 12.99
CA LYS A 162 -6.96 1.21 11.72
C LYS A 162 -5.47 1.15 11.41
N TRP A 163 -4.61 1.22 12.43
CA TRP A 163 -3.16 1.28 12.25
C TRP A 163 -2.40 0.49 13.33
N PRO A 164 -2.33 -0.85 13.21
CA PRO A 164 -1.48 -1.70 14.06
C PRO A 164 0.00 -1.64 13.66
N PHE A 165 0.36 -0.78 12.70
CA PHE A 165 1.69 -0.69 12.10
C PHE A 165 2.66 0.21 12.89
N ASP A 166 2.43 0.32 14.19
CA ASP A 166 3.42 0.77 15.17
C ASP A 166 4.15 -0.40 15.86
N GLN A 167 3.72 -1.63 15.58
CA GLN A 167 4.32 -2.87 16.08
C GLN A 167 5.34 -3.45 15.08
N SER A 168 6.19 -4.36 15.56
CA SER A 168 7.15 -5.05 14.70
C SER A 168 6.49 -6.08 13.79
N ALA A 169 6.90 -6.13 12.53
CA ALA A 169 6.47 -7.09 11.53
C ALA A 169 7.67 -7.86 10.95
N TYR A 170 7.43 -9.09 10.50
CA TYR A 170 8.42 -9.92 9.82
C TYR A 170 8.10 -10.08 8.33
N LEU A 171 9.13 -10.25 7.50
CA LEU A 171 8.99 -10.40 6.05
C LEU A 171 8.64 -11.85 5.69
N ILE A 172 7.81 -12.01 4.67
CA ILE A 172 7.39 -13.27 4.08
C ILE A 172 7.58 -13.20 2.56
N LEU A 173 8.18 -14.24 2.00
CA LEU A 173 8.26 -14.46 0.56
C LEU A 173 7.63 -15.81 0.25
N ASN A 174 6.69 -15.85 -0.70
CA ASN A 174 6.15 -17.11 -1.20
C ASN A 174 5.76 -17.07 -2.67
N LEU A 175 5.60 -18.27 -3.22
CA LEU A 175 4.90 -18.51 -4.47
C LEU A 175 3.75 -19.49 -4.20
N ALA A 176 2.53 -18.99 -4.04
CA ALA A 176 1.36 -19.85 -3.93
C ALA A 176 0.94 -20.38 -5.31
N VAL A 177 0.23 -21.50 -5.30
CA VAL A 177 -0.35 -22.13 -6.49
C VAL A 177 -1.84 -22.34 -6.24
N GLY A 178 -2.69 -21.71 -7.05
CA GLY A 178 -4.14 -21.73 -6.88
C GLY A 178 -4.63 -20.77 -5.80
N GLY A 179 -5.54 -21.24 -4.96
CA GLY A 179 -6.26 -20.40 -4.00
C GLY A 179 -7.43 -19.64 -4.64
N ASP A 180 -8.21 -18.95 -3.81
CA ASP A 180 -9.42 -18.25 -4.25
C ASP A 180 -9.13 -17.12 -5.25
N TRP A 181 -7.93 -16.52 -5.17
CA TRP A 181 -7.49 -15.49 -6.11
C TRP A 181 -6.58 -16.06 -7.20
N GLY A 182 -5.36 -16.52 -6.89
CA GLY A 182 -4.43 -17.04 -7.90
C GLY A 182 -4.99 -18.14 -8.81
N GLY A 183 -5.90 -18.97 -8.28
CA GLY A 183 -6.59 -20.05 -8.99
C GLY A 183 -7.97 -19.69 -9.55
N ALA A 184 -8.37 -18.41 -9.52
CA ALA A 184 -9.70 -17.97 -9.97
C ALA A 184 -10.00 -18.36 -11.44
N GLN A 185 -8.96 -18.50 -12.27
CA GLN A 185 -9.05 -18.99 -13.66
C GLN A 185 -8.48 -20.40 -13.86
N GLY A 186 -8.35 -21.17 -12.78
CA GLY A 186 -7.72 -22.49 -12.76
C GLY A 186 -6.21 -22.44 -12.55
N VAL A 187 -5.56 -23.58 -12.75
CA VAL A 187 -4.10 -23.73 -12.71
C VAL A 187 -3.65 -24.40 -14.00
N ASP A 188 -2.76 -23.75 -14.75
CA ASP A 188 -2.17 -24.32 -15.95
C ASP A 188 -0.94 -25.18 -15.60
N ASN A 189 -1.13 -26.49 -15.60
CA ASN A 189 -0.07 -27.44 -15.29
C ASN A 189 1.07 -27.44 -16.32
N SER A 190 0.88 -26.90 -17.53
CA SER A 190 1.93 -26.81 -18.54
C SER A 190 2.95 -25.70 -18.27
N SER A 191 2.60 -24.73 -17.41
CA SER A 191 3.47 -23.63 -16.97
C SER A 191 4.52 -24.04 -15.91
N PHE A 192 4.48 -25.27 -15.39
CA PHE A 192 5.43 -25.74 -14.37
C PHE A 192 6.76 -26.23 -14.98
N PRO A 193 7.90 -25.99 -14.32
CA PRO A 193 8.05 -25.31 -13.02
C PRO A 193 7.91 -23.78 -13.14
N MET A 194 7.13 -23.19 -12.23
CA MET A 194 7.04 -21.73 -12.07
C MET A 194 8.02 -21.30 -10.98
N SER A 195 8.74 -20.18 -11.18
CA SER A 195 9.73 -19.72 -10.21
C SER A 195 9.66 -18.21 -9.98
N MET A 196 9.59 -17.80 -8.72
CA MET A 196 9.90 -16.44 -8.30
C MET A 196 11.40 -16.36 -7.99
N LEU A 197 12.09 -15.43 -8.63
CA LEU A 197 13.52 -15.18 -8.39
C LEU A 197 13.66 -13.91 -7.56
N VAL A 198 14.46 -13.98 -6.49
CA VAL A 198 14.77 -12.82 -5.64
C VAL A 198 16.28 -12.62 -5.64
N ASP A 199 16.74 -11.52 -6.23
CA ASP A 199 18.16 -11.17 -6.29
C ASP A 199 18.63 -10.68 -4.92
N TYR A 200 17.89 -9.73 -4.33
CA TYR A 200 18.17 -9.26 -2.98
C TYR A 200 16.91 -8.82 -2.24
N VAL A 201 17.06 -8.81 -0.91
CA VAL A 201 16.23 -8.07 0.03
C VAL A 201 17.17 -7.12 0.78
N ARG A 202 16.89 -5.82 0.72
CA ARG A 202 17.63 -4.78 1.46
C ARG A 202 16.67 -4.01 2.33
N ILE A 203 17.07 -3.77 3.56
CA ILE A 203 16.26 -3.07 4.56
C ILE A 203 17.15 -1.98 5.15
N TYR A 204 16.66 -0.74 5.10
CA TYR A 204 17.35 0.44 5.58
C TYR A 204 16.55 1.00 6.77
N GLU A 205 17.21 1.15 7.92
CA GLU A 205 16.56 1.62 9.14
C GLU A 205 16.24 3.12 9.08
N SER A 206 15.13 3.52 9.71
CA SER A 206 14.59 4.89 9.67
C SER A 206 15.56 5.97 10.18
N THR A 207 16.54 5.64 11.04
CA THR A 207 17.53 6.63 11.52
C THR A 207 18.48 7.14 10.43
N GLU A 208 18.53 6.45 9.29
CA GLU A 208 19.33 6.83 8.12
C GLU A 208 18.49 7.53 7.02
N TYR A 209 17.17 7.68 7.23
CA TYR A 209 16.21 8.12 6.22
C TYR A 209 15.25 9.18 6.79
N SER A 210 15.67 10.44 6.87
CA SER A 210 14.73 11.58 6.95
C SER A 210 14.35 12.01 5.52
N ASN A 211 13.78 11.09 4.74
CA ASN A 211 13.30 11.38 3.39
C ASN A 211 11.87 11.92 3.40
N SER A 212 11.50 12.69 4.42
CA SER A 212 10.17 13.29 4.52
C SER A 212 10.23 14.79 4.69
N ALA A 213 9.21 15.48 4.18
CA ALA A 213 8.95 16.89 4.48
C ALA A 213 7.51 17.05 4.96
N ASN A 214 7.30 17.98 5.89
CA ASN A 214 5.97 18.36 6.33
C ASN A 214 5.39 19.41 5.38
N VAL A 215 4.16 19.18 4.92
CA VAL A 215 3.43 20.10 4.05
C VAL A 215 2.16 20.52 4.75
N THR A 216 2.01 21.83 4.99
CA THR A 216 0.77 22.41 5.50
C THR A 216 -0.12 22.83 4.33
N PHE A 217 -1.25 22.15 4.18
CA PHE A 217 -2.31 22.53 3.25
C PHE A 217 -3.21 23.56 3.90
N GLN A 218 -3.72 24.47 3.09
CA GLN A 218 -4.63 25.52 3.53
C GLN A 218 -5.76 25.71 2.51
N VAL A 219 -6.98 25.85 3.00
CA VAL A 219 -8.14 26.22 2.20
C VAL A 219 -8.94 27.30 2.91
N ASN A 220 -9.20 28.38 2.18
CA ASN A 220 -10.05 29.47 2.63
C ASN A 220 -11.51 29.13 2.32
N MET A 221 -12.32 29.06 3.37
CA MET A 221 -13.74 28.71 3.34
C MET A 221 -14.65 29.93 3.45
N GLU A 222 -14.15 31.15 3.30
CA GLU A 222 -14.91 32.39 3.57
C GLU A 222 -16.20 32.52 2.77
N GLU A 223 -16.18 32.08 1.51
CA GLU A 223 -17.33 32.08 0.59
C GLU A 223 -18.27 30.87 0.77
N GLN A 224 -17.95 29.95 1.69
CA GLN A 224 -18.68 28.70 1.89
C GLN A 224 -19.40 28.66 3.24
N LEU A 225 -20.52 27.94 3.29
CA LEU A 225 -21.08 27.47 4.56
C LEU A 225 -20.41 26.15 4.93
N THR A 226 -19.51 26.20 5.92
CA THR A 226 -18.81 25.00 6.40
C THR A 226 -19.79 24.06 7.12
N GLN A 227 -19.72 22.77 6.77
CA GLN A 227 -20.50 21.72 7.42
C GLN A 227 -20.07 21.55 8.87
N VAL A 228 -21.01 21.13 9.72
CA VAL A 228 -20.74 20.88 11.16
C VAL A 228 -19.71 19.78 11.40
N THR A 229 -19.51 18.90 10.42
CA THR A 229 -18.49 17.86 10.47
C THR A 229 -17.09 18.35 10.09
N GLY A 230 -16.93 19.60 9.64
CA GLY A 230 -15.64 20.22 9.36
C GLY A 230 -15.20 20.13 7.89
N VAL A 231 -13.92 20.41 7.65
CA VAL A 231 -13.28 20.37 6.32
C VAL A 231 -12.20 19.30 6.30
N TYR A 232 -12.05 18.63 5.17
CA TYR A 232 -11.15 17.48 5.00
C TYR A 232 -10.31 17.64 3.74
N ILE A 233 -9.11 17.08 3.76
CA ILE A 233 -8.33 16.78 2.55
C ILE A 233 -8.56 15.31 2.18
N SER A 234 -9.01 15.04 0.95
CA SER A 234 -9.43 13.70 0.52
C SER A 234 -9.21 13.50 -0.99
N GLY A 235 -9.55 12.32 -1.50
CA GLY A 235 -9.41 11.98 -2.92
C GLY A 235 -7.95 11.88 -3.38
N GLY A 236 -7.77 11.68 -4.68
CA GLY A 236 -6.45 11.46 -5.27
C GLY A 236 -5.63 10.40 -4.55
N THR A 237 -4.31 10.59 -4.49
CA THR A 237 -3.42 9.68 -3.75
C THR A 237 -3.59 9.76 -2.23
N ILE A 238 -4.00 10.92 -1.68
CA ILE A 238 -4.14 11.09 -0.22
C ILE A 238 -5.29 10.24 0.33
N GLY A 239 -6.39 10.13 -0.41
CA GLY A 239 -7.56 9.35 0.01
C GLY A 239 -7.31 7.85 0.14
N SER A 240 -6.21 7.33 -0.42
CA SER A 240 -5.83 5.90 -0.32
C SER A 240 -6.95 4.94 -0.75
N GLY A 241 -7.78 5.33 -1.73
CA GLY A 241 -8.95 4.57 -2.18
C GLY A 241 -10.23 4.76 -1.36
N PHE A 242 -10.23 5.64 -0.35
CA PHE A 242 -11.37 5.94 0.52
C PHE A 242 -11.81 7.41 0.43
N PRO A 243 -13.12 7.68 0.62
CA PRO A 243 -13.65 9.02 0.48
C PRO A 243 -13.58 9.87 1.76
N GLY A 244 -13.30 9.27 2.93
CA GLY A 244 -13.36 9.93 4.25
C GLY A 244 -12.42 11.12 4.41
N GLY A 245 -11.18 10.99 3.95
CA GLY A 245 -10.17 12.04 4.03
C GLY A 245 -9.63 12.29 5.44
N ILE A 246 -8.69 13.22 5.53
CA ILE A 246 -8.01 13.64 6.76
C ILE A 246 -8.59 14.98 7.21
N ALA A 247 -8.97 15.08 8.48
CA ALA A 247 -9.58 16.28 9.04
C ALA A 247 -8.61 17.46 9.03
N MET A 248 -9.15 18.66 8.78
CA MET A 248 -8.46 19.94 8.87
C MET A 248 -8.97 20.72 10.08
N GLU A 249 -8.19 21.70 10.53
CA GLU A 249 -8.51 22.56 11.67
C GLU A 249 -8.52 24.04 11.26
N ASP A 250 -9.36 24.86 11.91
CA ASP A 250 -9.35 26.33 11.81
C ASP A 250 -8.85 26.90 13.15
N PRO A 251 -7.52 26.94 13.37
CA PRO A 251 -6.95 27.28 14.67
C PRO A 251 -7.11 28.77 15.03
N GLU A 252 -7.21 29.64 14.02
CA GLU A 252 -7.29 31.09 14.21
C GLU A 252 -8.74 31.61 14.18
N ILE A 253 -9.70 30.76 13.82
CA ILE A 253 -11.14 31.09 13.70
C ILE A 253 -11.34 32.19 12.64
N ASP A 254 -10.56 32.10 11.55
CA ASP A 254 -10.55 33.03 10.44
C ASP A 254 -11.11 32.40 9.15
N LYS A 255 -11.62 31.16 9.25
CA LYS A 255 -12.11 30.33 8.14
C LYS A 255 -11.02 29.83 7.20
N ILE A 256 -9.75 29.95 7.55
CA ILE A 256 -8.66 29.27 6.86
C ILE A 256 -8.42 27.93 7.56
N TRP A 257 -8.90 26.87 6.91
CA TRP A 257 -8.72 25.51 7.40
C TRP A 257 -7.38 24.98 6.96
N SER A 258 -6.65 24.32 7.85
CA SER A 258 -5.32 23.81 7.59
C SER A 258 -5.08 22.42 8.15
N VAL A 259 -4.16 21.68 7.54
CA VAL A 259 -3.63 20.42 8.07
C VAL A 259 -2.18 20.27 7.65
N THR A 260 -1.34 19.79 8.54
CA THR A 260 0.08 19.50 8.25
C THR A 260 0.28 17.99 8.16
N LEU A 261 0.75 17.53 7.01
CA LEU A 261 0.95 16.11 6.72
C LEU A 261 2.41 15.85 6.31
N SER A 262 2.93 14.69 6.66
CA SER A 262 4.29 14.27 6.31
C SER A 262 4.29 13.39 5.06
N PHE A 263 5.15 13.68 4.08
CA PHE A 263 5.25 12.92 2.82
C PHE A 263 6.68 12.58 2.47
N PRO A 264 6.93 11.54 1.65
CA PRO A 264 8.22 11.33 1.01
C PRO A 264 8.65 12.56 0.21
N LYS A 265 9.91 12.98 0.29
CA LYS A 265 10.41 14.10 -0.53
C LYS A 265 10.40 13.74 -2.01
N ASP A 266 10.25 14.75 -2.86
CA ASP A 266 10.16 14.63 -4.33
C ASP A 266 8.99 13.77 -4.85
N SER A 267 8.13 13.24 -3.98
CA SER A 267 6.95 12.51 -4.43
C SER A 267 5.87 13.45 -4.95
N VAL A 268 5.01 12.92 -5.82
CA VAL A 268 3.87 13.63 -6.39
C VAL A 268 2.59 13.06 -5.79
N HIS A 269 1.74 13.95 -5.32
CA HIS A 269 0.48 13.58 -4.69
C HIS A 269 -0.67 14.42 -5.23
N THR A 270 -1.83 13.80 -5.30
CA THR A 270 -3.09 14.45 -5.70
C THR A 270 -4.11 14.43 -4.57
N TYR A 271 -4.96 15.46 -4.53
CA TYR A 271 -5.94 15.65 -3.47
C TYR A 271 -7.07 16.61 -3.88
N LYS A 272 -8.11 16.69 -3.06
CA LYS A 272 -9.15 17.71 -3.06
C LYS A 272 -9.50 18.12 -1.63
N PHE A 273 -9.99 19.33 -1.48
CA PHE A 273 -10.71 19.73 -0.28
C PHE A 273 -12.15 19.24 -0.32
N ARG A 274 -12.67 18.89 0.85
CA ARG A 274 -14.03 18.38 1.02
C ARG A 274 -14.70 19.04 2.22
N ASN A 275 -15.83 19.68 1.99
CA ASN A 275 -16.65 20.32 2.99
C ASN A 275 -17.63 19.29 3.61
N GLY A 276 -17.24 18.71 4.74
CA GLY A 276 -17.95 17.68 5.48
C GLY A 276 -17.29 16.29 5.42
N TYR A 277 -17.57 15.48 6.44
CA TYR A 277 -17.09 14.09 6.56
C TYR A 277 -18.04 13.09 5.90
N PHE A 278 -17.55 12.36 4.89
CA PHE A 278 -18.34 11.38 4.13
C PHE A 278 -17.55 10.08 3.90
N PRO A 279 -17.32 9.27 4.94
CA PRO A 279 -16.46 8.08 4.88
C PRO A 279 -17.04 6.93 4.03
N GLU A 280 -18.36 6.90 3.84
CA GLU A 280 -19.07 5.81 3.16
C GLU A 280 -19.57 6.19 1.75
N THR A 281 -19.21 7.37 1.24
CA THR A 281 -19.71 7.81 -0.08
C THR A 281 -18.78 8.77 -0.80
N TRP A 282 -18.64 8.55 -2.10
CA TRP A 282 -17.98 9.46 -3.05
C TRP A 282 -18.86 10.66 -3.45
N SER A 283 -20.07 10.79 -2.92
CA SER A 283 -20.97 11.90 -3.25
C SER A 283 -20.93 13.00 -2.20
N GLY A 284 -21.04 14.25 -2.64
CA GLY A 284 -21.23 15.42 -1.77
C GLY A 284 -19.94 15.97 -1.16
N GLY A 285 -19.98 17.28 -0.86
CA GLY A 285 -18.93 18.01 -0.16
C GLY A 285 -17.66 18.31 -0.98
N TRP A 286 -17.47 17.72 -2.16
CA TRP A 286 -16.29 17.97 -2.98
C TRP A 286 -16.20 19.40 -3.47
N GLU A 287 -14.99 19.92 -3.56
CA GLU A 287 -14.72 21.11 -4.35
C GLU A 287 -14.74 20.81 -5.86
N GLU A 288 -15.07 21.85 -6.63
CA GLU A 288 -15.00 21.86 -8.09
C GLU A 288 -13.73 22.57 -8.53
N VAL A 289 -12.61 21.84 -8.59
CA VAL A 289 -11.30 22.41 -8.95
C VAL A 289 -11.31 22.84 -10.43
N PRO A 290 -10.95 24.09 -10.75
CA PRO A 290 -10.83 24.54 -12.13
C PRO A 290 -9.71 23.81 -12.89
N ASN A 291 -9.91 23.56 -14.19
CA ASN A 291 -8.94 22.85 -15.04
C ASN A 291 -7.53 23.46 -15.06
N GLU A 292 -7.38 24.76 -14.76
CA GLU A 292 -6.08 25.44 -14.73
C GLU A 292 -5.21 25.05 -13.53
N CYS A 293 -5.80 24.50 -12.46
CA CYS A 293 -5.10 23.95 -11.30
C CYS A 293 -5.54 22.52 -10.92
N GLY A 294 -6.31 21.88 -11.81
CA GLY A 294 -6.72 20.49 -11.71
C GLY A 294 -5.85 19.60 -12.62
N VAL A 295 -5.64 18.36 -12.18
CA VAL A 295 -5.02 17.29 -12.94
C VAL A 295 -5.95 16.07 -12.96
N ASP A 296 -5.61 15.07 -13.78
CA ASP A 296 -6.31 13.80 -13.93
C ASP A 296 -7.80 13.90 -14.34
N GLU A 297 -8.48 12.76 -14.44
CA GLU A 297 -9.87 12.69 -14.89
C GLU A 297 -10.89 13.20 -13.87
N TYR A 298 -10.48 13.39 -12.61
CA TYR A 298 -11.30 13.89 -11.53
C TYR A 298 -11.03 15.36 -11.21
N ASN A 299 -10.11 16.02 -11.93
CA ASN A 299 -9.64 17.38 -11.62
C ASN A 299 -9.16 17.47 -10.16
N ASN A 300 -8.32 16.54 -9.71
CA ASN A 300 -7.68 16.69 -8.40
C ASN A 300 -6.65 17.82 -8.44
N ARG A 301 -6.38 18.47 -7.31
CA ARG A 301 -5.20 19.30 -7.14
C ARG A 301 -3.96 18.42 -7.09
N GLN A 302 -2.81 18.94 -7.51
CA GLN A 302 -1.52 18.24 -7.44
C GLN A 302 -0.50 19.08 -6.69
N PHE A 303 0.38 18.41 -5.96
CA PHE A 303 1.59 19.02 -5.42
C PHE A 303 2.78 18.07 -5.56
N ILE A 304 3.97 18.65 -5.60
CA ILE A 304 5.25 17.96 -5.53
C ILE A 304 5.83 18.27 -4.16
N VAL A 305 6.20 17.23 -3.41
CA VAL A 305 6.71 17.40 -2.05
C VAL A 305 8.07 18.09 -2.10
N PRO A 306 8.24 19.24 -1.43
CA PRO A 306 9.51 19.98 -1.44
C PRO A 306 10.56 19.33 -0.54
N GLU A 307 11.81 19.74 -0.72
CA GLU A 307 12.95 19.30 0.11
C GLU A 307 12.88 19.75 1.58
N ALA A 308 12.12 20.81 1.84
CA ALA A 308 12.00 21.43 3.16
C ALA A 308 10.53 21.57 3.55
N ASP A 309 10.27 21.52 4.85
CA ASP A 309 8.94 21.76 5.41
C ASP A 309 8.36 23.07 4.85
N THR A 310 7.14 22.99 4.34
CA THR A 310 6.53 24.07 3.55
C THR A 310 5.07 24.27 3.93
N VAL A 311 4.69 25.54 4.04
CA VAL A 311 3.30 25.96 4.19
C VAL A 311 2.82 26.44 2.83
N LEU A 312 1.83 25.75 2.24
CA LEU A 312 1.22 26.15 0.98
C LEU A 312 0.36 27.39 1.21
N SER A 313 0.37 28.33 0.26
CA SER A 313 -0.55 29.47 0.30
C SER A 313 -2.00 29.00 0.31
N PRO A 314 -2.89 29.65 1.06
CA PRO A 314 -4.31 29.33 1.04
C PRO A 314 -4.89 29.51 -0.37
N VAL A 315 -5.82 28.63 -0.71
CA VAL A 315 -6.65 28.73 -1.90
C VAL A 315 -8.11 28.81 -1.47
N CYS A 316 -8.93 29.60 -2.15
CA CYS A 316 -10.36 29.59 -1.92
C CYS A 316 -10.93 28.24 -2.36
N PHE A 317 -11.90 27.71 -1.61
CA PHE A 317 -12.58 26.46 -1.96
C PHE A 317 -13.13 26.52 -3.40
N SER A 318 -12.77 25.55 -4.24
CA SER A 318 -13.10 25.52 -5.70
C SER A 318 -12.46 26.62 -6.56
N ARG A 319 -11.38 27.27 -6.11
CA ARG A 319 -10.57 28.22 -6.90
C ARG A 319 -9.09 27.85 -6.88
N CYS A 320 -8.32 28.44 -7.81
CA CYS A 320 -6.87 28.25 -7.92
C CYS A 320 -6.05 29.27 -7.13
N ILE A 321 -6.70 30.30 -6.61
CA ILE A 321 -6.13 31.40 -5.83
C ILE A 321 -6.94 31.59 -4.56
N ASP A 322 -6.42 32.38 -3.63
CA ASP A 322 -7.13 32.77 -2.39
C ASP A 322 -8.47 33.50 -2.69
N CYS A 323 -9.33 33.62 -1.68
CA CYS A 323 -10.57 34.38 -1.80
C CYS A 323 -10.27 35.89 -1.93
N ASP A 324 -11.20 36.65 -2.51
CA ASP A 324 -11.06 38.09 -2.74
C ASP A 324 -11.41 38.94 -1.51
#